data_AF-A0A420BJZ6-F1
#
_entry.id   AF-A0A420BJZ6-F1
#
_cell.length_a   1.000
_cell.length_b   1.000
_cell.length_c   1.000
_cell.angle_alpha   90.00
_cell.angle_beta   90.00
_cell.angle_gamma   90.00
#
_symmetry.space_group_name_H-M   'P 1'
#
loop_
_entity.id
_entity.type
_entity.pdbx_description
1 polymer ?
#
loop_
_entity_poly.entity_id
_entity_poly.type
_entity_poly.pdbx_seq_one_letter_code
_entity_poly.pdbx_strand_id
1 'polypeptide(L)'
;MKAKQFIWILLPLMLLQSFSTVWVWTVFELNRDYIAKNECINRFNEKALSCRGQCILMKKMREHEEKEQKKLETRIIDVVFINNALNFTFDSSSSGGAYIKLAFAELKEDYAYRPIFSIFHPPLV
;
A
#
# COMPACT_ATOMS: atom_id res chain seq x y z
N MET A 1 -4.10 38.25 1.64
CA MET A 1 -5.50 37.88 1.93
C MET A 1 -6.00 36.59 1.26
N LYS A 2 -5.44 36.12 0.13
CA LYS A 2 -5.95 34.93 -0.59
C LYS A 2 -5.57 33.58 0.06
N ALA A 3 -4.40 33.50 0.72
CA ALA A 3 -3.91 32.28 1.39
C ALA A 3 -4.85 31.76 2.50
N LYS A 4 -5.49 32.66 3.26
CA LYS A 4 -6.38 32.28 4.37
C LYS A 4 -7.67 31.61 3.89
N GLN A 5 -8.09 31.84 2.65
CA GLN A 5 -9.28 31.20 2.07
C GLN A 5 -9.01 29.79 1.54
N PHE A 6 -7.78 29.50 1.09
CA PHE A 6 -7.40 28.14 0.70
C PHE A 6 -7.46 27.15 1.87
N ILE A 7 -7.20 27.61 3.09
CA ILE A 7 -7.30 26.76 4.30
C ILE A 7 -8.72 26.20 4.47
N TRP A 8 -9.75 27.00 4.21
CA TRP A 8 -11.15 26.56 4.32
C TRP A 8 -11.55 25.50 3.29
N ILE A 9 -10.77 25.36 2.20
CA ILE A 9 -11.00 24.34 1.17
C ILE A 9 -10.09 23.14 1.42
N LEU A 10 -8.80 23.37 1.68
CA LEU A 10 -7.80 22.31 1.85
C LEU A 10 -8.02 21.49 3.13
N LEU A 11 -8.41 22.14 4.23
CA LEU A 11 -8.65 21.47 5.51
C LEU A 11 -9.76 20.41 5.42
N PRO A 12 -10.99 20.72 4.95
CA PRO A 12 -12.02 19.69 4.82
C PRO A 12 -11.68 18.65 3.76
N LEU A 13 -10.95 19.01 2.69
CA LEU A 13 -10.54 18.05 1.66
C LEU A 13 -9.58 17.00 2.21
N MET A 14 -8.63 17.39 3.05
CA MET A 14 -7.74 16.47 3.76
C MET A 14 -8.46 15.65 4.83
N LEU A 15 -9.52 16.17 5.46
CA LEU A 15 -10.32 15.39 6.40
C LEU A 15 -11.19 14.36 5.67
N LEU A 16 -11.71 14.70 4.48
CA LEU A 16 -12.55 13.81 3.67
C LEU A 16 -11.85 12.50 3.29
N GLN A 17 -10.53 12.52 3.08
CA GLN A 17 -9.76 11.33 2.71
C GLN A 17 -9.83 10.21 3.77
N SER A 18 -10.08 10.57 5.05
CA SER A 18 -10.19 9.61 6.15
C SER A 18 -11.55 8.92 6.23
N PHE A 19 -12.58 9.43 5.54
CA PHE A 19 -13.94 8.88 5.58
C PHE A 19 -14.21 7.78 4.54
N SER A 20 -13.18 7.28 3.84
CA SER A 20 -13.34 6.24 2.81
C SER A 20 -14.00 4.95 3.36
N THR A 21 -13.70 4.58 4.60
CA THR A 21 -14.30 3.43 5.29
C THR A 21 -15.76 3.65 5.68
N VAL A 22 -16.12 4.89 6.07
CA VAL A 22 -17.50 5.26 6.39
C VAL A 22 -18.39 5.12 5.17
N TRP A 23 -17.92 5.55 4.00
CA TRP A 23 -18.64 5.39 2.75
C TRP A 23 -18.97 3.93 2.43
N VAL A 24 -17.99 3.03 2.57
CA VAL A 24 -18.18 1.59 2.34
C VAL A 24 -19.25 1.01 3.28
N TRP A 25 -19.20 1.39 4.56
CA TRP A 25 -20.20 0.95 5.54
C TRP A 25 -21.60 1.49 5.23
N THR A 26 -21.72 2.77 4.85
CA THR A 26 -23.00 3.38 4.46
C THR A 26 -23.61 2.68 3.26
N VAL A 27 -22.84 2.43 2.21
CA VAL A 27 -23.32 1.73 1.00
C VAL A 27 -23.76 0.29 1.33
N PHE A 28 -23.03 -0.39 2.23
CA PHE A 28 -23.42 -1.72 2.70
C PHE A 28 -24.75 -1.68 3.45
N GLU A 29 -24.95 -0.73 4.36
CA GLU A 29 -26.17 -0.66 5.16
C GLU A 29 -27.39 -0.32 4.29
N LEU A 30 -27.25 0.61 3.33
CA LEU A 30 -28.32 0.95 2.39
C LEU A 30 -28.79 -0.23 1.53
N ASN A 31 -27.87 -1.14 1.18
CA ASN A 31 -28.15 -2.30 0.33
C ASN A 31 -28.20 -3.62 1.10
N ARG A 32 -28.28 -3.56 2.43
CA ARG A 32 -28.07 -4.73 3.30
C ARG A 32 -29.03 -5.88 3.01
N ASP A 33 -30.30 -5.56 2.74
CA ASP A 33 -31.32 -6.56 2.43
C ASP A 33 -31.07 -7.25 1.09
N TYR A 34 -30.64 -6.50 0.08
CA TYR A 34 -30.26 -7.06 -1.22
C TYR A 34 -29.05 -8.00 -1.07
N ILE A 35 -28.02 -7.57 -0.35
CA ILE A 35 -26.80 -8.35 -0.11
C ILE A 35 -27.14 -9.62 0.67
N ALA A 36 -27.97 -9.53 1.71
CA ALA A 36 -28.39 -10.67 2.51
C ALA A 36 -29.15 -11.72 1.70
N LYS A 37 -30.00 -11.29 0.75
CA LYS A 37 -30.82 -12.20 -0.08
C LYS A 37 -30.05 -12.79 -1.26
N ASN A 38 -29.19 -12.01 -1.92
CA ASN A 38 -28.63 -12.39 -3.22
C ASN A 38 -27.15 -12.81 -3.17
N GLU A 39 -26.35 -12.18 -2.31
CA GLU A 39 -24.90 -12.38 -2.29
C GLU A 39 -24.41 -13.14 -1.04
N CYS A 40 -25.21 -13.21 0.02
CA CYS A 40 -24.82 -13.90 1.25
C CYS A 40 -24.67 -15.41 1.02
N ILE A 41 -23.51 -15.94 1.40
CA ILE A 41 -23.19 -17.37 1.28
C ILE A 41 -24.07 -18.21 2.22
N ASN A 42 -24.43 -17.66 3.37
CA ASN A 42 -25.25 -18.34 4.38
C ASN A 42 -26.75 -18.18 4.15
N ARG A 43 -27.20 -17.58 3.03
CA ARG A 43 -28.62 -17.24 2.79
C ARG A 43 -29.61 -18.40 2.88
N PHE A 44 -29.15 -19.64 2.66
CA PHE A 44 -29.97 -20.86 2.71
C PHE A 44 -29.87 -21.63 4.04
N ASN A 45 -29.04 -21.16 4.98
CA ASN A 45 -28.83 -21.80 6.28
C ASN A 45 -29.51 -20.98 7.39
N GLU A 46 -29.77 -21.59 8.55
CA GLU A 46 -30.37 -20.90 9.71
C GLU A 46 -29.51 -19.71 10.19
N LYS A 47 -28.20 -19.73 9.93
CA LYS A 47 -27.27 -18.62 10.17
C LYS A 47 -27.50 -17.38 9.28
N ALA A 48 -28.38 -17.45 8.27
CA ALA A 48 -28.76 -16.28 7.47
C ALA A 48 -29.35 -15.17 8.34
N LEU A 49 -30.17 -15.55 9.33
CA LEU A 49 -30.91 -14.62 10.19
C LEU A 49 -29.96 -13.76 11.03
N SER A 50 -28.84 -14.34 11.46
CA SER A 50 -27.79 -13.67 12.23
C SER A 50 -26.73 -13.01 11.36
N CYS A 51 -26.40 -13.57 10.20
CA CYS A 51 -25.35 -13.05 9.30
C CYS A 51 -25.76 -11.73 8.62
N ARG A 52 -26.97 -11.62 8.07
CA ARG A 52 -27.48 -10.41 7.39
C ARG A 52 -26.47 -9.76 6.40
N GLY A 53 -25.76 -10.58 5.63
CA GLY A 53 -24.78 -10.12 4.63
C GLY A 53 -23.37 -9.81 5.16
N GLN A 54 -23.11 -9.88 6.47
CA GLN A 54 -21.80 -9.57 7.07
C GLN A 54 -20.63 -10.41 6.51
N CYS A 55 -20.90 -11.65 6.07
CA CYS A 55 -19.89 -12.50 5.45
C CYS A 55 -19.26 -11.87 4.19
N ILE A 56 -20.04 -11.11 3.41
CA ILE A 56 -19.57 -10.45 2.19
C ILE A 56 -18.75 -9.21 2.54
N LEU A 57 -19.19 -8.44 3.54
CA LEU A 57 -18.43 -7.28 4.02
C LEU A 57 -17.05 -7.70 4.51
N MET A 58 -16.98 -8.72 5.37
CA MET A 58 -15.73 -9.29 5.87
C MET A 58 -14.83 -9.82 4.76
N LYS A 59 -15.41 -10.49 3.75
CA LYS A 59 -14.66 -10.99 2.60
C LYS A 59 -14.01 -9.84 1.81
N LYS A 60 -14.79 -8.81 1.46
CA LYS A 60 -14.29 -7.65 0.70
C LYS A 60 -13.23 -6.86 1.49
N MET A 61 -13.37 -6.73 2.81
CA MET A 61 -12.35 -6.08 3.65
C MET A 61 -11.03 -6.85 3.64
N ARG A 62 -11.06 -8.17 3.81
CA ARG A 62 -9.83 -9.00 3.72
C ARG A 62 -9.18 -8.94 2.35
N GLU A 63 -9.95 -9.01 1.27
CA GLU A 63 -9.42 -8.89 -0.10
C GLU A 63 -8.71 -7.54 -0.32
N HIS A 64 -9.19 -6.47 0.31
CA HIS A 64 -8.56 -5.15 0.26
C HIS A 64 -7.26 -5.12 1.08
N GLU A 65 -7.27 -5.67 2.30
CA GLU A 65 -6.09 -5.78 3.17
C GLU A 65 -4.97 -6.61 2.50
N GLU A 66 -5.30 -7.77 1.95
CA GLU A 66 -4.34 -8.63 1.25
C GLU A 66 -3.72 -7.95 0.02
N LYS A 67 -4.51 -7.18 -0.74
CA LYS A 67 -4.01 -6.40 -1.88
C LYS A 67 -3.07 -5.30 -1.45
N GLU A 68 -3.41 -4.56 -0.40
CA GLU A 68 -2.55 -3.51 0.15
C GLU A 68 -1.25 -4.11 0.72
N GLN A 69 -1.32 -5.27 1.38
CA GLN A 69 -0.14 -5.97 1.90
C GLN A 69 0.80 -6.44 0.78
N LYS A 70 0.26 -7.08 -0.28
CA LYS A 70 1.07 -7.47 -1.46
C LYS A 70 1.71 -6.28 -2.17
N LYS A 71 0.98 -5.15 -2.25
CA LYS A 71 1.49 -3.90 -2.83
C LYS A 71 2.59 -3.27 -1.97
N LEU A 72 2.50 -3.40 -0.64
CA LEU A 72 3.56 -2.98 0.28
C LEU A 72 4.81 -3.85 0.11
N GLU A 73 4.66 -5.18 0.07
CA GLU A 73 5.77 -6.12 -0.16
C GLU A 73 6.50 -5.82 -1.47
N THR A 74 5.77 -5.57 -2.56
CA THR A 74 6.36 -5.22 -3.86
C THR A 74 7.12 -3.89 -3.77
N ARG A 75 6.55 -2.86 -3.12
CA ARG A 75 7.24 -1.57 -2.91
C ARG A 75 8.50 -1.70 -2.05
N ILE A 76 8.50 -2.56 -1.03
CA ILE A 76 9.69 -2.81 -0.21
C ILE A 76 10.78 -3.48 -1.05
N ILE A 77 10.43 -4.47 -1.88
CA ILE A 77 11.38 -5.14 -2.78
C ILE A 77 12.00 -4.13 -3.76
N ASP A 78 11.21 -3.24 -4.35
CA ASP A 78 11.73 -2.20 -5.27
C ASP A 78 12.72 -1.26 -4.58
N VAL A 79 12.49 -0.88 -3.32
CA VAL A 79 13.41 -0.02 -2.55
C VAL A 79 14.72 -0.74 -2.22
N VAL A 80 14.68 -2.04 -1.92
CA VAL A 80 15.88 -2.83 -1.60
C VAL A 80 16.80 -3.01 -2.82
N PHE A 81 16.25 -3.06 -4.03
CA PHE A 81 17.05 -3.27 -5.26
C PHE A 81 17.82 -2.04 -5.76
N ILE A 82 17.55 -0.84 -5.24
CA ILE A 82 18.26 0.38 -5.64
C ILE A 82 19.70 0.44 -5.08
N ASN A 83 20.05 -0.41 -4.10
CA ASN A 83 21.38 -0.41 -3.45
C ASN A 83 22.39 -1.42 -4.01
N ASN A 84 22.09 -2.10 -5.12
CA ASN A 84 23.15 -2.87 -5.80
C ASN A 84 23.93 -1.91 -6.70
N ALA A 85 25.14 -1.54 -6.27
CA ALA A 85 26.13 -0.92 -7.14
C ALA A 85 26.41 -1.85 -8.32
N LEU A 86 25.67 -1.65 -9.42
CA LEU A 86 25.92 -2.33 -10.68
C LEU A 86 27.24 -1.78 -11.23
N ASN A 87 28.35 -2.46 -10.92
CA ASN A 87 29.63 -2.22 -11.55
C ASN A 87 29.55 -2.66 -13.02
N PHE A 88 29.00 -1.80 -13.87
CA PHE A 88 28.92 -2.01 -15.30
C PHE A 88 30.26 -1.58 -15.93
N THR A 89 31.13 -2.54 -16.25
CA THR A 89 32.33 -2.28 -17.03
C THR A 89 31.97 -2.28 -18.50
N PHE A 90 31.88 -1.09 -19.09
CA PHE A 90 31.69 -0.92 -20.53
C PHE A 90 33.06 -0.98 -21.22
N ASP A 91 33.37 -2.09 -21.88
CA ASP A 91 34.55 -2.19 -22.74
C ASP A 91 34.30 -1.40 -24.03
N SER A 92 34.61 -0.10 -23.96
CA SER A 92 34.58 0.79 -25.12
C SER A 92 35.75 0.48 -26.04
N SER A 93 35.52 -0.37 -27.03
CA SER A 93 36.39 -0.45 -28.21
C SER A 93 36.36 0.92 -28.91
N SER A 94 37.43 1.69 -28.76
CA SER A 94 37.49 3.06 -29.25
C SER A 94 37.47 3.14 -30.78
N SER A 95 36.56 3.94 -31.31
CA SER A 95 36.80 4.68 -32.54
C SER A 95 36.42 6.14 -32.23
N GLY A 96 37.35 7.05 -32.52
CA GLY A 96 37.41 8.37 -31.89
C GLY A 96 36.11 9.18 -31.95
N GLY A 97 35.61 9.54 -30.78
CA GLY A 97 34.54 10.51 -30.58
C GLY A 97 34.61 11.02 -29.14
N ALA A 98 34.51 12.33 -28.95
CA ALA A 98 34.68 12.99 -27.66
C ALA A 98 33.77 12.39 -26.56
N TYR A 99 34.38 11.99 -25.43
CA TYR A 99 33.65 11.43 -24.29
C TYR A 99 33.08 12.56 -23.41
N ILE A 100 31.83 12.39 -22.97
CA ILE A 100 31.18 13.29 -22.01
C ILE A 100 31.57 12.84 -20.60
N LYS A 101 32.21 13.72 -19.82
CA LYS A 101 32.46 13.49 -18.39
C LYS A 101 31.13 13.70 -17.64
N LEU A 102 30.40 12.63 -17.36
CA LEU A 102 29.30 12.70 -16.39
C LEU A 102 29.91 12.84 -14.99
N ALA A 103 29.76 14.02 -14.39
CA ALA A 103 30.02 14.23 -12.97
C ALA A 103 28.75 13.85 -12.19
N PHE A 104 28.71 12.64 -11.66
CA PHE A 104 27.74 12.27 -10.64
C PHE A 104 28.16 12.88 -9.29
N ALA A 105 27.20 13.33 -8.49
CA ALA A 105 27.47 13.76 -7.13
C ALA A 105 27.95 12.55 -6.31
N GLU A 106 29.05 12.71 -5.58
CA GLU A 106 29.59 11.68 -4.68
C GLU A 106 28.57 11.43 -3.56
N LEU A 107 27.90 10.28 -3.62
CA LEU A 107 26.95 9.87 -2.59
C LEU A 107 27.73 9.50 -1.34
N LYS A 108 27.64 10.34 -0.32
CA LYS A 108 28.25 10.07 0.99
C LYS A 108 27.38 9.05 1.71
N GLU A 109 27.82 7.79 1.72
CA GLU A 109 27.14 6.70 2.44
C GLU A 109 27.30 6.85 3.97
N ASP A 110 26.61 7.82 4.56
CA ASP A 110 26.54 7.98 6.02
C ASP A 110 25.45 7.08 6.65
N TYR A 111 24.84 6.15 5.88
CA TYR A 111 23.84 5.22 6.41
C TYR A 111 24.53 3.92 6.88
N ALA A 112 24.39 3.60 8.16
CA ALA A 112 24.80 2.32 8.72
C ALA A 112 23.55 1.57 9.16
N TYR A 113 22.96 0.77 8.26
CA TYR A 113 21.86 -0.10 8.62
C TYR A 113 22.35 -1.19 9.59
N ARG A 114 21.89 -1.13 10.86
CA ARG A 114 22.14 -2.15 11.88
C ARG A 114 20.84 -2.92 12.14
N PRO A 115 20.64 -4.09 11.52
CA PRO A 115 19.45 -4.89 11.79
C PRO A 115 19.45 -5.39 13.23
N ILE A 116 18.40 -5.06 13.98
CA ILE A 116 18.17 -5.52 15.36
C ILE A 116 17.41 -6.84 15.28
N PHE A 117 18.12 -7.96 15.35
CA PHE A 117 17.52 -9.29 15.30
C PHE A 117 16.96 -9.78 16.65
N SER A 118 17.21 -9.05 17.74
CA SER A 118 16.80 -9.46 19.10
C SER A 118 15.31 -9.36 19.38
N ILE A 119 14.52 -8.79 18.47
CA ILE A 119 13.06 -8.64 18.64
C ILE A 119 12.32 -9.88 18.11
N PHE A 120 12.93 -10.61 17.16
CA PHE A 120 12.33 -11.78 16.54
C PHE A 120 12.99 -13.06 17.06
N HIS A 121 12.42 -13.61 18.14
CA HIS A 121 12.72 -14.98 18.54
C HIS A 121 11.63 -15.90 18.00
N PRO A 122 11.99 -17.00 17.29
CA PRO A 122 11.02 -18.01 16.91
C PRO A 122 10.38 -18.63 18.17
N PRO A 123 9.13 -19.12 18.08
CA PRO A 123 8.49 -19.80 19.20
C PRO A 123 9.32 -21.01 19.62
N LEU A 124 9.61 -21.09 20.92
CA LEU A 124 10.27 -22.25 21.52
C LEU A 124 9.26 -23.41 21.50
N VAL A 125 9.64 -24.50 20.84
CA VAL A 125 8.88 -25.76 20.77
C VAL A 125 8.91 -26.45 22.13
#